data_AF-A0A1V1VD77-F1
#
_entry.id   AF-A0A1V1VD77-F1
#
_cell.length_a   1.000
_cell.length_b   1.000
_cell.length_c   1.000
_cell.angle_alpha   90.00
_cell.angle_beta   90.00
_cell.angle_gamma   90.00
#
_symmetry.space_group_name_H-M   'P 1'
#
loop_
_entity.id
_entity.type
_entity.pdbx_description
1 polymer ?
#
loop_
_entity_poly.entity_id
_entity_poly.type
_entity_poly.pdbx_seq_one_letter_code
_entity_poly.pdbx_strand_id
1 'polypeptide(L)' 'MATGGMGDVLTGVITSLLAQGYNMTQAAVYGVHIHSLAGDLAAKDKPVGLIASDVIAYLSNAVYLSSNG' A
#
# COMPACT_ATOMS: atom_id res chain seq x y z
N MET A 1 -6.26 -4.42 -8.97
CA MET A 1 -4.95 -5.02 -8.63
C MET A 1 -5.05 -6.53 -8.75
N ALA A 2 -4.23 -7.19 -9.57
CA ALA A 2 -4.22 -8.66 -9.71
C ALA A 2 -2.97 -9.15 -10.46
N THR A 3 -1.82 -8.55 -10.19
CA THR A 3 -0.54 -8.88 -10.86
C THR A 3 0.45 -9.45 -9.84
N GLY A 4 1.47 -10.17 -10.33
CA GLY A 4 2.55 -10.68 -9.48
C GLY A 4 3.21 -9.57 -8.65
N GLY A 5 3.61 -9.92 -7.42
CA GLY A 5 4.30 -9.01 -6.50
C GLY A 5 3.39 -8.14 -5.62
N MET A 6 2.08 -8.05 -5.88
CA MET A 6 1.18 -7.23 -5.04
C MET A 6 1.11 -7.71 -3.59
N GLY A 7 1.13 -9.04 -3.40
CA GLY A 7 1.21 -9.66 -2.07
C GLY A 7 2.50 -9.28 -1.34
N ASP A 8 3.64 -9.29 -2.02
CA ASP A 8 4.94 -8.93 -1.44
C ASP A 8 4.95 -7.46 -1.00
N VAL A 9 4.36 -6.56 -1.79
CA VAL A 9 4.19 -5.14 -1.42
C VAL A 9 3.32 -5.02 -0.17
N LEU A 10 2.16 -5.68 -0.14
CA LEU A 10 1.26 -5.64 1.02
C LEU A 10 1.94 -6.20 2.29
N THR A 11 2.66 -7.32 2.17
CA THR A 11 3.44 -7.90 3.27
C THR A 11 4.52 -6.93 3.74
N GLY A 12 5.24 -6.26 2.83
CA GLY A 12 6.23 -5.24 3.18
C GLY A 12 5.62 -4.07 3.96
N VAL A 13 4.45 -3.58 3.54
CA VAL A 13 3.74 -2.51 4.26
C VAL A 13 3.33 -2.97 5.66
N ILE A 14 2.67 -4.13 5.80
CA ILE A 14 2.22 -4.66 7.10
C ILE A 14 3.41 -4.89 8.04
N THR A 15 4.49 -5.52 7.54
CA THR A 15 5.69 -5.79 8.35
C THR A 15 6.39 -4.50 8.78
N SER A 16 6.40 -3.46 7.94
CA SER A 16 6.93 -2.14 8.32
C SER A 16 6.12 -1.47 9.44
N LEU A 17 4.79 -1.65 9.46
CA LEU A 17 3.93 -1.13 10.53
C LEU A 17 4.14 -1.90 11.82
N LEU A 18 4.27 -3.23 11.75
CA LEU A 18 4.63 -4.05 12.91
C LEU A 18 5.98 -3.63 13.49
N ALA A 19 6.98 -3.36 12.64
CA ALA A 19 8.30 -2.89 13.06
C ALA A 19 8.27 -1.51 13.74
N GLN A 20 7.26 -0.70 13.43
CA GLN A 20 7.01 0.60 14.09
C GLN A 20 6.24 0.48 15.42
N GLY A 21 5.85 -0.74 15.84
CA GLY A 21 5.20 -1.00 17.12
C GLY A 21 3.67 -1.09 17.07
N TYR A 22 3.07 -1.08 15.87
CA TYR A 22 1.63 -1.33 15.73
C TYR A 22 1.31 -2.79 16.10
N ASN A 23 0.14 -3.03 16.70
CA ASN A 23 -0.30 -4.40 16.91
C ASN A 23 -0.75 -5.06 15.59
N MET A 24 -0.85 -6.39 15.59
CA MET A 24 -1.21 -7.19 14.40
C MET A 24 -2.47 -6.70 13.69
N THR A 25 -3.54 -6.44 14.44
CA THR A 25 -4.82 -6.00 13.87
C THR A 25 -4.69 -4.63 13.24
N GLN A 26 -4.05 -3.68 13.95
CA GLN A 26 -3.81 -2.34 13.43
C GLN A 26 -2.93 -2.38 12.18
N ALA A 27 -1.81 -3.09 12.22
CA ALA A 27 -0.90 -3.20 11.09
C ALA A 27 -1.57 -3.81 9.86
N ALA A 28 -2.41 -4.84 10.04
CA ALA A 28 -3.17 -5.44 8.95
C ALA A 28 -4.18 -4.44 8.35
N VAL A 29 -4.98 -3.78 9.20
CA VAL A 29 -6.01 -2.83 8.75
C VAL A 29 -5.38 -1.63 8.04
N TYR A 30 -4.41 -0.96 8.68
CA TYR A 30 -3.72 0.18 8.09
C TYR A 30 -2.93 -0.23 6.85
N GLY A 31 -2.26 -1.39 6.88
CA GLY A 31 -1.46 -1.86 5.75
C GLY A 31 -2.30 -2.13 4.50
N VAL A 32 -3.46 -2.78 4.64
CA VAL A 32 -4.40 -2.98 3.53
C VAL A 32 -4.94 -1.65 3.02
N HIS A 33 -5.28 -0.73 3.92
CA HIS A 33 -5.77 0.60 3.53
C HIS A 33 -4.72 1.39 2.72
N ILE A 34 -3.49 1.51 3.24
CA ILE A 34 -2.38 2.20 2.58
C ILE A 34 -2.06 1.56 1.23
N HIS A 35 -1.97 0.23 1.18
CA HIS A 35 -1.71 -0.51 -0.06
C HIS A 35 -2.79 -0.26 -1.12
N SER A 36 -4.07 -0.28 -0.71
CA SER A 36 -5.19 -0.07 -1.63
C SER A 36 -5.23 1.37 -2.14
N LEU A 37 -5.04 2.35 -1.26
CA LEU A 37 -4.98 3.76 -1.62
C LEU A 37 -3.83 4.05 -2.58
N ALA A 38 -2.64 3.47 -2.34
CA ALA A 38 -1.51 3.60 -3.27
C ALA A 38 -1.84 2.99 -4.65
N GLY A 39 -2.54 1.86 -4.68
CA GLY A 39 -3.04 1.24 -5.91
C GLY A 39 -4.03 2.13 -6.67
N ASP A 40 -4.98 2.74 -5.96
CA ASP A 40 -5.97 3.64 -6.55
C ASP A 40 -5.34 4.92 -7.10
N LEU A 41 -4.32 5.46 -6.41
CA LEU A 41 -3.55 6.60 -6.90
C LEU A 41 -2.76 6.23 -8.16
N ALA A 42 -2.03 5.12 -8.14
CA ALA A 42 -1.26 4.66 -9.28
C ALA A 42 -2.13 4.33 -10.50
N ALA A 43 -3.36 3.83 -10.29
CA ALA A 43 -4.31 3.53 -11.35
C ALA A 43 -4.80 4.78 -12.12
N LYS A 44 -4.68 5.99 -11.54
CA LYS A 44 -5.00 7.24 -12.25
C LYS A 44 -4.04 7.50 -13.41
N ASP A 45 -2.76 7.18 -13.20
CA ASP A 45 -1.71 7.38 -14.21
C ASP A 45 -1.49 6.12 -15.06
N LYS A 46 -1.82 4.94 -14.51
CA LYS A 46 -1.73 3.63 -15.19
C LYS A 46 -3.01 2.82 -15.02
N PRO A 47 -4.07 3.14 -15.78
CA PRO A 47 -5.38 2.49 -15.62
C PRO A 47 -5.39 1.01 -16.07
N VAL A 48 -4.43 0.58 -16.90
CA VAL A 48 -4.32 -0.80 -17.39
C VAL A 48 -2.91 -1.32 -17.13
N GLY A 49 -2.80 -2.57 -16.69
CA GLY A 49 -1.51 -3.24 -16.49
C GLY A 49 -0.74 -2.77 -15.27
N LEU A 50 -1.42 -2.30 -14.23
CA LEU A 50 -0.80 -1.86 -12.97
C LEU A 50 0.04 -2.97 -12.34
N ILE A 51 1.34 -2.73 -12.15
CA ILE A 51 2.27 -3.67 -11.52
C ILE A 51 2.71 -3.23 -10.13
N ALA A 52 3.36 -4.13 -9.38
CA ALA A 52 3.77 -3.88 -7.99
C ALA A 52 4.67 -2.64 -7.82
N SER A 53 5.62 -2.41 -8.73
CA SER A 53 6.50 -1.23 -8.67
C SER A 53 5.76 0.08 -8.88
N ASP A 54 4.64 0.07 -9.63
CA ASP A 54 3.79 1.25 -9.77
C ASP A 54 3.13 1.58 -8.44
N VAL A 55 2.63 0.58 -7.71
CA VAL A 55 2.04 0.79 -6.38
C VAL A 55 3.09 1.31 -5.38
N ILE A 56 4.31 0.76 -5.41
CA ILE A 56 5.42 1.20 -4.55
C ILE A 56 5.69 2.71 -4.72
N ALA A 57 5.65 3.21 -5.96
CA ALA A 57 5.88 4.63 -6.25
C ALA A 57 4.88 5.58 -5.57
N TYR A 58 3.68 5.09 -5.20
CA TYR A 58 2.63 5.89 -4.55
C TYR A 58 2.45 5.59 -3.06
N LEU A 59 3.23 4.68 -2.46
CA LEU A 59 3.10 4.34 -1.04
C LEU A 59 3.30 5.58 -0.13
N SER A 60 4.31 6.41 -0.39
CA SER A 60 4.53 7.63 0.40
C SER A 60 3.36 8.61 0.32
N ASN A 61 2.75 8.74 -0.86
CA ASN A 61 1.56 9.58 -1.06
C ASN A 61 0.36 9.02 -0.27
N ALA A 62 0.15 7.70 -0.33
CA ALA A 62 -0.93 7.04 0.41
C ALA A 62 -0.76 7.19 1.93
N VAL A 63 0.45 7.03 2.47
CA VAL A 63 0.74 7.25 3.90
C VAL A 63 0.45 8.71 4.30
N TYR A 64 0.89 9.67 3.50
CA TYR A 64 0.66 11.09 3.76
C TYR A 64 -0.84 11.42 3.81
N LEU A 65 -1.62 10.92 2.84
CA LEU A 65 -3.06 11.14 2.80
C LEU A 65 -3.80 10.42 3.93
N SER A 66 -3.39 9.19 4.27
CA SER A 66 -3.98 8.42 5.38
C SER A 66 -3.73 9.05 6.75
N SER A 67 -2.75 9.93 6.89
CA SER A 67 -2.39 10.59 8.15
C SER A 67 -3.00 12.00 8.29
N ASN A 68 -3.53 12.56 7.19
CA ASN A 68 -4.01 13.95 7.11
C ASN A 68 -5.44 14.06 6.51
N GLY A 69 -6.15 12.93 6.43
CA GLY A 69 -7.52 12.83 5.90
C GLY A 69 -8.57 12.77 7.00
#